data_AF-N1WY90-F1
#
_entry.id   AF-N1WY90-F1
#
_cell.length_a   1.000
_cell.length_b   1.000
_cell.length_c   1.000
_cell.angle_alpha   90.00
_cell.angle_beta   90.00
_cell.angle_gamma   90.00
#
_symmetry.space_group_name_H-M   'P 1'
#
loop_
_entity.id
_entity.type
_entity.pdbx_description
1 polymer ?
#
loop_
_entity_poly.entity_id
_entity_poly.type
_entity_poly.pdbx_seq_one_letter_code
_entity_poly.pdbx_strand_id
1 'polypeptide(L)' 'MRYEIKTQNNRIEWYYYINEEFDSIQNLDMRLYFPQELDSYLERNGFKIINKFRSFKEEEFSDSSGKQIFICQ' A
#
# COMPACT_ATOMS: atom_id res chain seq x y z
N MET A 1 -7.97 -7.68 10.55
CA MET A 1 -7.90 -6.63 9.52
C MET A 1 -9.27 -5.98 9.38
N ARG A 2 -9.36 -4.66 9.55
CA ARG A 2 -10.60 -3.89 9.44
C ARG A 2 -10.36 -2.70 8.52
N TYR A 3 -11.09 -2.63 7.40
CA TYR A 3 -11.01 -1.50 6.47
C TYR A 3 -12.04 -0.42 6.83
N GLU A 4 -11.56 0.79 7.09
CA GLU A 4 -12.36 1.98 7.36
C GLU A 4 -12.54 2.78 6.07
N ILE A 5 -13.71 2.67 5.44
CA ILE A 5 -13.99 3.28 4.12
C ILE A 5 -13.86 4.81 4.15
N LYS A 6 -14.31 5.48 5.21
CA LYS A 6 -14.33 6.95 5.30
C LYS A 6 -12.93 7.59 5.29
N THR A 7 -11.95 6.88 5.82
CA THR A 7 -10.56 7.34 5.98
C THR A 7 -9.61 6.62 5.03
N GLN A 8 -10.09 5.58 4.33
CA GLN A 8 -9.32 4.62 3.54
C GLN A 8 -8.18 3.98 4.36
N ASN A 9 -8.39 3.84 5.67
CA ASN A 9 -7.41 3.24 6.58
C ASN A 9 -7.74 1.76 6.77
N ASN A 10 -6.73 0.93 6.58
CA ASN A 10 -6.76 -0.47 6.93
C ASN A 10 -6.06 -0.68 8.28
N ARG A 11 -6.83 -1.04 9.31
CA ARG A 11 -6.32 -1.34 10.65
C ARG A 11 -6.00 -2.83 10.76
N ILE A 12 -4.75 -3.16 11.08
CA ILE A 12 -4.33 -4.54 11.29
C ILE A 12 -3.72 -4.68 12.69
N GLU A 13 -4.34 -5.53 13.51
CA GLU A 13 -3.75 -6.01 14.76
C GLU A 13 -2.94 -7.27 14.47
N TRP A 14 -1.65 -7.22 14.79
CA TRP A 14 -0.72 -8.32 14.65
C TRP A 14 -0.47 -8.92 16.02
N TYR A 15 -0.71 -10.22 16.14
CA TYR A 15 -0.40 -10.97 17.35
C TYR A 15 0.95 -11.64 17.14
N TYR A 16 1.94 -11.24 17.93
CA TYR A 16 3.29 -11.79 17.88
C TYR A 16 3.43 -12.92 18.87
N TYR A 17 4.03 -14.00 18.39
CA TYR A 17 4.42 -15.16 19.20
C TYR A 17 5.91 -15.40 19.01
N ILE A 18 6.66 -15.49 20.11
CA ILE A 18 8.09 -15.81 20.12
C ILE A 18 8.24 -17.15 20.83
N ASN A 19 8.83 -18.14 20.16
CA ASN A 19 8.92 -19.51 20.67
C ASN A 19 7.55 -20.08 21.11
N GLU A 20 6.50 -19.83 20.31
CA GLU A 20 5.12 -20.24 20.57
C GLU A 20 4.45 -19.58 21.81
N GLU A 21 5.17 -18.73 22.54
CA GLU A 21 4.64 -17.92 23.63
C GLU A 21 4.15 -16.57 23.09
N PHE A 22 3.00 -16.11 23.60
CA PHE A 22 2.48 -14.79 23.26
C PHE A 22 3.44 -13.70 23.74
N ASP A 23 3.87 -12.84 22.83
CA ASP A 23 4.78 -11.73 23.11
C ASP A 23 4.02 -10.40 23.20
N SER A 24 3.35 -9.99 22.12
CA SER A 24 2.73 -8.68 22.04
C SER A 24 1.65 -8.57 20.96
N ILE A 25 0.80 -7.55 21.09
CA ILE A 25 -0.11 -7.11 20.01
C ILE A 25 0.43 -5.79 19.48
N GLN A 26 0.66 -5.69 18.17
CA GLN A 26 1.04 -4.43 17.53
C GLN A 26 0.02 -4.02 16.47
N ASN A 27 -0.20 -2.71 16.35
CA ASN A 27 -1.11 -2.14 15.38
C ASN A 27 -0.33 -1.64 14.16
N LEU A 28 -0.69 -2.13 12.98
CA LEU A 28 -0.22 -1.62 11.69
C LEU A 28 -1.41 -0.98 10.97
N ASP A 29 -1.40 0.34 10.95
CA ASP A 29 -2.41 1.13 10.25
C ASP A 29 -1.86 1.56 8.90
N MET A 30 -2.50 1.10 7.83
CA MET A 30 -2.10 1.41 6.46
C MET A 30 -3.17 2.24 5.78
N ARG A 31 -2.81 3.44 5.31
CA ARG A 31 -3.69 4.21 4.44
C ARG A 31 -3.52 3.74 3.00
N LEU A 32 -4.60 3.26 2.39
CA LEU A 32 -4.60 2.77 1.02
C LEU A 32 -5.14 3.86 0.09
N TYR A 33 -4.42 4.13 -0.99
CA TYR A 33 -4.84 5.09 -2.00
C TYR A 33 -5.29 4.37 -3.25
N PHE A 34 -6.39 4.84 -3.85
CA PHE A 34 -6.78 4.36 -5.17
C PHE A 34 -5.68 4.72 -6.19
N PRO A 35 -5.46 3.88 -7.22
CA PRO A 35 -4.40 4.12 -8.19
C PRO A 35 -4.42 5.53 -8.79
N GLN A 36 -5.60 5.98 -9.24
CA GLN A 36 -5.79 7.30 -9.84
C GLN A 36 -5.56 8.45 -8.86
N GLU A 37 -5.90 8.24 -7.58
CA GLU A 37 -5.70 9.25 -6.52
C GLU A 37 -4.21 9.48 -6.28
N LEU A 38 -3.45 8.38 -6.16
CA LEU A 38 -2.02 8.44 -5.95
C LEU A 38 -1.29 9.02 -7.17
N ASP A 39 -1.72 8.65 -8.39
CA ASP A 39 -1.18 9.21 -9.63
C ASP A 39 -1.35 10.75 -9.64
N SER A 40 -2.55 11.25 -9.30
CA SER A 40 -2.82 12.68 -9.22
C SER A 40 -1.98 13.39 -8.16
N TYR A 41 -1.75 12.77 -6.99
CA TYR A 41 -0.88 13.36 -5.98
C TYR A 41 0.57 13.47 -6.46
N LEU A 42 1.11 12.45 -7.12
CA LEU A 42 2.47 12.48 -7.64
C LEU A 42 2.63 13.62 -8.66
N GLU A 43 1.75 13.70 -9.65
CA GLU A 43 1.77 14.76 -10.67
C GLU A 43 1.65 16.16 -10.07
N ARG A 44 0.72 16.36 -9.12
CA ARG A 44 0.52 17.66 -8.44
C ARG A 44 1.71 18.08 -7.58
N ASN A 45 2.50 17.12 -7.11
CA ASN A 45 3.74 17.40 -6.37
C ASN A 45 4.96 17.52 -7.30
N GLY A 46 4.75 17.54 -8.62
CA GLY A 46 5.81 17.76 -9.61
C GLY A 46 6.56 16.50 -10.03
N PHE A 47 6.13 15.31 -9.59
CA PHE A 47 6.72 14.05 -10.04
C PHE A 47 6.12 13.65 -11.38
N LYS A 48 7.00 13.32 -12.33
CA LYS A 48 6.59 12.70 -13.59
C LYS A 48 6.68 11.19 -13.44
N ILE A 49 5.55 10.49 -13.53
CA ILE A 49 5.50 9.03 -13.53
C ILE A 49 6.08 8.51 -14.86
N ILE A 50 7.17 7.76 -14.79
CA ILE A 50 7.83 7.15 -15.96
C ILE A 50 7.29 5.74 -16.17
N ASN A 51 7.21 4.95 -15.09
CA ASN A 51 6.71 3.58 -15.10
C ASN A 51 5.86 3.29 -13.87
N LYS A 52 4.90 2.38 -14.04
CA LYS A 52 4.08 1.81 -12.97
C LYS A 52 4.01 0.29 -13.12
N PHE A 53 4.41 -0.43 -12.09
CA PHE A 53 4.51 -1.89 -12.11
C PHE A 53 3.67 -2.55 -11.01
N ARG A 54 3.23 -3.78 -11.26
CA ARG A 54 2.51 -4.61 -10.26
C ARG A 54 3.42 -5.41 -9.34
N SER A 55 4.70 -5.58 -9.70
CA SER A 55 5.66 -6.38 -8.96
C SER A 55 7.10 -5.91 -9.23
N PHE A 56 8.04 -6.35 -8.39
CA PHE A 56 9.47 -6.07 -8.57
C PHE A 56 10.09 -6.79 -9.78
N LYS A 57 9.29 -7.53 -10.57
CA LYS A 57 9.72 -8.13 -11.84
C LYS A 57 9.36 -7.25 -13.04
N GLU A 58 9.00 -5.98 -12.80
CA GLU A 58 8.66 -4.99 -13.83
C GLU A 58 7.45 -5.40 -14.70
N GLU A 59 6.55 -6.18 -14.13
CA GLU A 59 5.29 -6.55 -14.80
C GLU A 59 4.33 -5.35 -14.85
N GLU A 60 3.58 -5.24 -15.94
CA GLU A 60 2.62 -4.14 -16.18
C GLU A 60 1.57 -4.06 -15.06
N PHE A 61 1.27 -2.83 -14.64
CA PHE A 61 0.23 -2.56 -13.66
C PHE A 61 -1.18 -2.69 -14.28
N SER A 62 -2.11 -3.28 -13.53
CA SER A 62 -3.52 -3.45 -13.92
C SER A 62 -4.44 -3.34 -12.70
N ASP A 63 -5.75 -3.21 -12.92
CA ASP A 63 -6.75 -3.12 -11.84
C ASP A 63 -6.79 -4.35 -10.92
N SER A 64 -6.29 -5.50 -11.38
CA SER A 64 -6.17 -6.73 -10.58
C SER A 64 -4.85 -6.81 -9.79
N SER A 65 -4.00 -5.78 -9.88
CA SER A 65 -2.69 -5.76 -9.25
C SER A 65 -2.79 -5.43 -7.75
N GLY A 66 -2.27 -6.33 -6.91
CA GLY A 66 -2.26 -6.14 -5.46
C GLY A 66 -1.21 -5.16 -4.93
N LYS A 67 -0.32 -4.65 -5.79
CA LYS A 67 0.72 -3.67 -5.46
C LYS A 67 0.86 -2.64 -6.58
N GLN A 68 1.30 -1.44 -6.22
CA GLN A 68 1.60 -0.34 -7.14
C GLN A 68 3.04 0.12 -6.88
N ILE A 69 3.94 -0.04 -7.84
CA ILE A 69 5.33 0.39 -7.74
C ILE A 69 5.57 1.47 -8.80
N PHE A 70 6.05 2.63 -8.37
CA PHE A 70 6.25 3.79 -9.22
C PHE A 70 7.74 4.06 -9.45
N ILE A 71 8.08 4.41 -10.68
CA ILE A 71 9.35 5.08 -11.01
C ILE A 71 8.99 6.50 -11.45
N CYS A 72 9.47 7.49 -10.71
CA CYS A 72 9.20 8.91 -10.96
C CYS A 72 10.50 9.69 -11.16
N GLN A 73 10.42 10.80 -11.91
CA GLN A 73 11.43 11.85 -12.00
C GLN A 73 10.92 13.13 -11.37
#